data_AF-A0A0P7TFK6-F1
#
_entry.id   AF-A0A0P7TFK6-F1
#
_cell.length_a   1.000
_cell.length_b   1.000
_cell.length_c   1.000
_cell.angle_alpha   90.00
_cell.angle_beta   90.00
_cell.angle_gamma   90.00
#
_symmetry.space_group_name_H-M   'P 1'
#
loop_
_entity.id
_entity.type
_entity.pdbx_description
1 polymer ?
#
loop_
_entity_poly.entity_id
_entity_poly.type
_entity_poly.pdbx_seq_one_letter_code
_entity_poly.pdbx_strand_id
1 'polypeptide(L)'
;MFHQPVLKNRRTLLERAEKFVSDVYFTDCNLRGRLYGETCPLKSLSSFMTSKRISFSEAVQQTFEPCSVGDSFGPTWWTCWFKVFLTIPDAWRGKEVHLCWESDGEGMIWRDGQPCQGLTKEGEKTSFILTPSLKDEEPHSFTLYVEMACNGLFGAGKDSAIAAPDPHRTYTLQRAELVVFHRHVRELLTDFEMLVDIVKFLGEDNQRGYQALFTVNEMVNLCDPANPSSFLGAHSLAQKFFSQKNGESQHTVHTMGHCHIDSGVSSSRPKMLCSYNKQFTWLTAQQFEWVKQWYPGLFSEIKHFVKKGQFVPVGGTWVEMDGNLPSGESMVRQFLLGQHFFQQEFGIYCKEFWLPDTFGYSAQLPQIMRGSGITRFLTQKLSWNLVNTFPHNTFFWEGLDSSRVLTHFPPGNSYEMKGRVEDFLKTLRNNKDKGRVNHSALLFGFGDGGGGPTQLMLDRIHRVPDTDGLPKVQMSCPDVFFSKLEADSSLFCSWSGELFLELHNGTYTTQAQIKLGNRQCEVLLHDAEVASSLALCRNSAFQYPSSRLQELW
;
A
#
# COMPACT_ATOMS: atom_id res chain seq x y z
N MET A 1 49.58 1.53 32.60
CA MET A 1 48.37 1.98 31.89
C MET A 1 47.21 1.87 32.85
N PHE A 2 46.63 2.99 33.28
CA PHE A 2 45.39 2.95 34.06
C PHE A 2 44.27 2.54 33.10
N HIS A 3 43.73 1.33 33.23
CA HIS A 3 42.48 0.98 32.59
C HIS A 3 41.38 1.82 33.24
N GLN A 4 40.97 2.91 32.57
CA GLN A 4 39.79 3.65 32.99
C GLN A 4 38.60 2.69 33.03
N PRO A 5 37.74 2.75 34.07
CA PRO A 5 36.54 1.94 34.11
C PRO A 5 35.64 2.34 32.94
N VAL A 6 35.38 1.40 32.03
CA VAL A 6 34.42 1.59 30.94
C VAL A 6 33.02 1.42 31.52
N LEU A 7 32.28 2.52 31.65
CA LEU A 7 30.88 2.50 32.08
C LEU A 7 30.00 2.12 30.89
N LYS A 8 29.24 1.01 31.02
CA LYS A 8 28.26 0.59 30.02
C LYS A 8 26.98 1.39 30.19
N ASN A 9 26.61 2.20 29.20
CA ASN A 9 25.36 2.95 29.20
C ASN A 9 24.56 2.67 27.93
N ARG A 10 23.44 1.93 28.06
CA ARG A 10 22.56 1.56 26.95
C ARG A 10 21.99 2.80 26.25
N ARG A 11 21.47 3.75 27.02
CA ARG A 11 20.82 4.96 26.51
C ARG A 11 21.79 5.78 25.65
N THR A 12 23.00 6.03 26.15
CA THR A 12 24.02 6.80 25.40
C THR A 12 24.38 6.15 24.07
N LEU A 13 24.59 4.82 24.07
CA LEU A 13 24.92 4.06 22.87
C LEU A 13 23.76 4.02 21.86
N LEU A 14 22.51 3.95 22.33
CA LEU A 14 21.33 3.98 21.48
C LEU A 14 21.12 5.37 20.87
N GLU A 15 21.11 6.42 21.69
CA GLU A 15 20.96 7.81 21.20
C GLU A 15 22.05 8.18 20.19
N ARG A 16 23.26 7.68 20.37
CA ARG A 16 24.36 7.86 19.41
C ARG A 16 24.00 7.29 18.04
N ALA A 17 23.49 6.06 17.98
CA ALA A 17 23.09 5.42 16.72
C ALA A 17 21.87 6.14 16.10
N GLU A 18 20.89 6.57 16.90
CA GLU A 18 19.73 7.33 16.42
C GLU A 18 20.13 8.67 15.79
N LYS A 19 21.03 9.40 16.44
CA LYS A 19 21.54 10.69 15.95
C LYS A 19 22.37 10.54 14.67
N PHE A 20 23.04 9.40 14.48
CA PHE A 20 23.83 9.11 13.28
C PHE A 20 22.99 8.97 12.00
N VAL A 21 21.71 8.60 12.13
CA VAL A 21 20.77 8.44 11.00
C VAL A 21 19.56 9.37 11.08
N SER A 22 19.63 10.39 11.93
CA SER A 22 18.51 11.31 12.17
C SER A 22 18.24 12.22 10.98
N ASP A 23 16.95 12.41 10.67
CA ASP A 23 16.47 13.42 9.72
C ASP A 23 16.51 14.85 10.27
N VAL A 24 16.83 15.03 11.56
CA VAL A 24 16.75 16.32 12.25
C VAL A 24 18.11 16.74 12.82
N TYR A 25 18.83 15.82 13.47
CA TYR A 25 20.05 16.15 14.17
C TYR A 25 21.29 15.87 13.34
N PHE A 26 22.23 16.84 13.32
CA PHE A 26 23.52 16.72 12.65
C PHE A 26 23.42 16.41 11.15
N THR A 27 22.36 16.85 10.48
CA THR A 27 22.13 16.59 9.05
C THR A 27 23.20 17.20 8.14
N ASP A 28 24.03 18.10 8.66
CA ASP A 28 25.23 18.63 8.00
C ASP A 28 26.37 17.59 7.89
N CYS A 29 26.44 16.62 8.81
CA CYS A 29 27.56 15.67 8.91
C CYS A 29 27.19 14.20 9.12
N ASN A 30 25.96 13.86 9.47
CA ASN A 30 25.52 12.49 9.70
C ASN A 30 25.28 11.70 8.41
N LEU A 31 25.00 10.40 8.50
CA LEU A 31 24.80 9.55 7.34
C LEU A 31 23.56 9.96 6.52
N ARG A 32 22.48 10.37 7.19
CA ARG A 32 21.21 10.75 6.53
C ARG A 32 21.36 11.97 5.64
N GLY A 33 22.13 12.96 6.09
CA GLY A 33 22.48 14.16 5.31
C GLY A 33 23.29 13.88 4.05
N ARG A 34 23.78 12.66 3.86
CA ARG A 34 24.50 12.21 2.66
C ARG A 34 23.62 11.46 1.68
N LEU A 35 22.33 11.29 1.95
CA LEU A 35 21.42 10.55 1.08
C LEU A 35 21.30 11.20 -0.31
N TYR A 36 21.21 12.54 -0.33
CA TYR A 36 21.20 13.34 -1.55
C TYR A 36 22.54 14.07 -1.65
N GLY A 37 23.17 13.97 -2.82
CA GLY A 37 24.41 14.66 -3.13
C GLY A 37 24.16 16.03 -3.75
N GLU A 38 24.88 16.32 -4.83
CA GLU A 38 24.74 17.55 -5.61
C GLU A 38 23.30 17.71 -6.12
N THR A 39 22.82 18.95 -6.18
CA THR A 39 21.50 19.31 -6.71
C THR A 39 21.62 20.22 -7.93
N CYS A 40 20.60 20.21 -8.78
CA CYS A 40 20.54 21.02 -10.00
C CYS A 40 19.09 21.47 -10.23
N PRO A 41 18.84 22.78 -10.43
CA PRO A 41 17.50 23.28 -10.71
C PRO A 41 17.01 22.79 -12.08
N LEU A 42 15.68 22.76 -12.24
CA LEU A 42 15.05 22.46 -13.53
C LEU A 42 15.39 23.54 -14.57
N LYS A 43 15.48 23.15 -15.84
CA LYS A 43 15.83 24.08 -16.94
C LYS A 43 14.64 24.97 -17.30
N SER A 44 13.43 24.43 -17.28
CA SER A 44 12.20 25.23 -17.28
C SER A 44 11.05 24.49 -16.62
N LEU A 45 10.19 25.24 -15.95
CA LEU A 45 8.96 24.75 -15.35
C LEU A 45 7.80 25.64 -15.82
N SER A 46 6.72 25.01 -16.24
CA SER A 46 5.51 25.69 -16.71
C SER A 46 4.28 24.87 -16.35
N SER A 47 3.12 25.52 -16.21
CA SER A 47 1.89 24.90 -15.74
C SER A 47 0.67 25.28 -16.58
N PHE A 48 -0.29 24.37 -16.61
CA PHE A 48 -1.63 24.54 -17.15
C PHE A 48 -2.64 24.05 -16.10
N MET A 49 -3.69 24.81 -15.83
CA MET A 49 -4.65 24.49 -14.77
C MET A 49 -6.07 24.36 -15.31
N THR A 50 -6.81 23.37 -14.81
CA THR A 50 -8.18 23.08 -15.26
C THR A 50 -9.05 22.54 -14.14
N SER A 51 -10.34 22.85 -14.18
CA SER A 51 -11.35 22.30 -13.29
C SER A 51 -11.81 20.89 -13.70
N LYS A 52 -11.41 20.41 -14.88
CA LYS A 52 -11.76 19.09 -15.41
C LYS A 52 -10.57 18.15 -15.36
N ARG A 53 -10.84 16.86 -15.07
CA ARG A 53 -9.84 15.80 -15.19
C ARG A 53 -9.76 15.27 -16.62
N ILE A 54 -8.85 15.85 -17.39
CA ILE A 54 -8.60 15.53 -18.81
C ILE A 54 -7.56 14.41 -18.97
N SER A 55 -7.52 13.80 -20.15
CA SER A 55 -6.50 12.81 -20.52
C SER A 55 -5.12 13.46 -20.75
N PHE A 56 -4.06 12.66 -20.71
CA PHE A 56 -2.71 13.12 -21.07
C PHE A 56 -2.67 13.73 -22.48
N SER A 57 -3.29 13.06 -23.46
CA SER A 57 -3.33 13.53 -24.86
C SER A 57 -3.97 14.90 -25.02
N GLU A 58 -5.00 15.21 -24.22
CA GLU A 58 -5.64 16.53 -24.22
C GLU A 58 -4.78 17.57 -23.48
N ALA A 59 -4.15 17.17 -22.37
CA ALA A 59 -3.36 18.06 -21.52
C ALA A 59 -2.11 18.59 -22.23
N VAL A 60 -1.39 17.73 -22.97
CA VAL A 60 -0.14 18.14 -23.65
C VAL A 60 -0.35 19.10 -24.83
N GLN A 61 -1.59 19.23 -25.31
CA GLN A 61 -1.97 20.18 -26.37
C GLN A 61 -2.30 21.57 -25.83
N GLN A 62 -2.40 21.73 -24.51
CA GLN A 62 -2.74 23.01 -23.88
C GLN A 62 -1.54 23.96 -23.87
N THR A 63 -1.81 25.24 -23.65
CA THR A 63 -0.79 26.26 -23.43
C THR A 63 -0.33 26.22 -21.98
N PHE A 64 0.97 26.03 -21.75
CA PHE A 64 1.58 26.04 -20.43
C PHE A 64 2.26 27.39 -20.19
N GLU A 65 1.92 28.04 -19.09
CA GLU A 65 2.50 29.32 -18.68
C GLU A 65 3.66 29.10 -17.69
N PRO A 66 4.72 29.92 -17.71
CA PRO A 66 5.83 29.80 -16.77
C PRO A 66 5.38 29.81 -15.30
N CYS A 67 5.97 28.95 -14.47
CA CYS A 67 5.73 28.94 -13.02
C CYS A 67 7.01 28.56 -12.26
N SER A 68 7.01 28.81 -10.96
CA SER A 68 8.15 28.63 -10.07
C SER A 68 7.81 27.75 -8.87
N VAL A 69 8.83 27.13 -8.28
CA VAL A 69 8.72 26.52 -6.95
C VAL A 69 8.36 27.62 -5.94
N GLY A 70 7.35 27.37 -5.11
CA GLY A 70 6.73 28.34 -4.22
C GLY A 70 5.36 28.85 -4.70
N ASP A 71 5.01 28.65 -5.98
CA ASP A 71 3.70 29.04 -6.51
C ASP A 71 2.59 28.12 -5.97
N SER A 72 1.38 28.67 -5.85
CA SER A 72 0.19 28.00 -5.35
C SER A 72 -0.87 27.83 -6.44
N PHE A 73 -1.47 26.64 -6.47
CA PHE A 73 -2.45 26.21 -7.48
C PHE A 73 -3.78 25.81 -6.81
N GLY A 74 -4.86 25.74 -7.58
CA GLY A 74 -6.18 25.39 -7.05
C GLY A 74 -7.33 26.11 -7.77
N PRO A 75 -8.54 26.10 -7.19
CA PRO A 75 -8.87 25.58 -5.86
C PRO A 75 -8.92 24.04 -5.77
N THR A 76 -9.35 23.53 -4.61
CA THR A 76 -9.62 22.11 -4.35
C THR A 76 -10.34 21.41 -5.52
N TRP A 77 -9.91 20.18 -5.81
CA TRP A 77 -10.37 19.31 -6.90
C TRP A 77 -9.95 19.71 -8.32
N TRP A 78 -9.30 20.86 -8.49
CA TRP A 78 -8.70 21.22 -9.78
C TRP A 78 -7.49 20.34 -10.07
N THR A 79 -7.09 20.30 -11.34
CA THR A 79 -5.89 19.60 -11.80
C THR A 79 -4.92 20.62 -12.39
N CYS A 80 -3.69 20.61 -11.91
CA CYS A 80 -2.58 21.36 -12.45
C CYS A 80 -1.63 20.40 -13.17
N TRP A 81 -1.45 20.61 -14.47
CA TRP A 81 -0.45 19.93 -15.26
C TRP A 81 0.81 20.76 -15.31
N PHE A 82 1.96 20.15 -15.04
CA PHE A 82 3.26 20.78 -15.18
C PHE A 82 4.00 20.17 -16.36
N LYS A 83 4.62 21.01 -17.18
CA LYS A 83 5.59 20.61 -18.19
C LYS A 83 6.97 20.92 -17.65
N VAL A 84 7.75 19.86 -17.42
CA VAL A 84 9.05 19.91 -16.77
C VAL A 84 10.12 19.64 -17.80
N PHE A 85 10.95 20.64 -18.11
CA PHE A 85 12.13 20.45 -18.93
C PHE A 85 13.36 20.45 -18.03
N LEU A 86 14.15 19.39 -18.12
CA LEU A 86 15.29 19.16 -17.26
C LEU A 86 16.51 18.76 -18.07
N THR A 87 17.70 19.01 -17.54
CA THR A 87 18.97 18.58 -18.16
C THR A 87 19.89 18.09 -17.06
N ILE A 88 20.29 16.83 -17.14
CA ILE A 88 21.25 16.23 -16.20
C ILE A 88 22.64 16.79 -16.53
N PRO A 89 23.39 17.34 -15.56
CA PRO A 89 24.75 17.82 -15.79
C PRO A 89 25.70 16.69 -16.25
N ASP A 90 26.61 17.00 -17.18
CA ASP A 90 27.61 16.02 -17.66
C ASP A 90 28.48 15.45 -16.52
N ALA A 91 28.74 16.23 -15.47
CA ALA A 91 29.50 15.80 -14.30
C ALA A 91 28.80 14.69 -13.48
N TRP A 92 27.52 14.42 -13.75
CA TRP A 92 26.73 13.38 -13.07
C TRP A 92 26.65 12.06 -13.85
N ARG A 93 27.40 11.93 -14.95
CA ARG A 93 27.54 10.64 -15.67
C ARG A 93 27.93 9.51 -14.73
N GLY A 94 27.33 8.34 -14.94
CA GLY A 94 27.50 7.17 -14.09
C GLY A 94 26.80 7.23 -12.72
N LYS A 95 26.26 8.38 -12.30
CA LYS A 95 25.53 8.53 -11.03
C LYS A 95 24.05 8.20 -11.19
N GLU A 96 23.41 7.77 -10.10
CA GLU A 96 21.95 7.66 -10.02
C GLU A 96 21.35 9.05 -9.79
N VAL A 97 20.36 9.42 -10.62
CA VAL A 97 19.76 10.76 -10.61
C VAL A 97 18.25 10.66 -10.44
N HIS A 98 17.73 11.43 -9.48
CA HIS A 98 16.30 11.51 -9.20
C HIS A 98 15.76 12.91 -9.53
N LEU A 99 14.49 12.97 -9.91
CA LEU A 99 13.66 14.17 -9.80
C LEU A 99 13.02 14.18 -8.42
N CYS A 100 13.37 15.15 -7.58
CA CYS A 100 12.65 15.42 -6.34
C CYS A 100 11.45 16.33 -6.63
N TRP A 101 10.27 15.92 -6.18
CA TRP A 101 9.02 16.65 -6.35
C TRP A 101 8.21 16.60 -5.05
N GLU A 102 7.96 17.76 -4.46
CA GLU A 102 7.16 17.90 -3.24
C GLU A 102 6.10 18.98 -3.47
N SER A 103 4.83 18.57 -3.44
CA SER A 103 3.67 19.44 -3.55
C SER A 103 2.64 19.09 -2.49
N ASP A 104 1.76 20.02 -2.13
CA ASP A 104 0.62 19.74 -1.23
C ASP A 104 -0.42 18.80 -1.84
N GLY A 105 -0.48 18.74 -3.17
CA GLY A 105 -1.36 17.85 -3.91
C GLY A 105 -0.71 16.54 -4.31
N GLU A 106 -1.53 15.56 -4.68
CA GLU A 106 -1.09 14.29 -5.28
C GLU A 106 -0.64 14.46 -6.73
N GLY A 107 0.60 14.07 -7.05
CA GLY A 107 1.16 14.11 -8.39
C GLY A 107 1.14 12.76 -9.11
N MET A 108 1.08 12.78 -10.43
CA MET A 108 1.43 11.63 -11.29
C MET A 108 2.47 12.08 -12.31
N ILE A 109 3.60 11.38 -12.38
CA ILE A 109 4.59 11.57 -13.43
C ILE A 109 4.14 10.85 -14.70
N TRP A 110 4.27 11.55 -15.82
CA TRP A 110 4.06 11.04 -17.15
C TRP A 110 5.34 11.18 -17.98
N ARG A 111 5.73 10.10 -18.64
CA ARG A 111 6.86 10.04 -19.58
C ARG A 111 6.39 9.34 -20.85
N ASP A 112 6.64 9.97 -22.00
CA ASP A 112 6.29 9.40 -23.32
C ASP A 112 4.81 8.96 -23.43
N GLY A 113 3.91 9.71 -22.77
CA GLY A 113 2.47 9.43 -22.73
C GLY A 113 2.03 8.28 -21.85
N GLN A 114 2.96 7.67 -21.08
CA GLN A 114 2.64 6.64 -20.11
C GLN A 114 2.73 7.18 -18.68
N PRO A 115 1.82 6.81 -17.78
CA PRO A 115 1.94 7.12 -16.37
C PRO A 115 3.06 6.27 -15.75
N CYS A 116 3.94 6.91 -14.97
CA CYS A 116 5.17 6.28 -14.47
C CYS A 116 5.23 6.20 -12.95
N GLN A 117 4.84 7.25 -12.23
CA GLN A 117 4.85 7.24 -10.76
C GLN A 117 3.91 8.24 -10.10
N GLY A 118 3.13 7.75 -9.13
CA GLY A 118 2.42 8.60 -8.18
C GLY A 118 3.38 9.26 -7.19
N LEU A 119 3.16 10.53 -6.89
CA LEU A 119 3.96 11.35 -5.99
C LEU A 119 3.08 11.94 -4.89
N THR A 120 3.52 11.82 -3.64
CA THR A 120 2.83 12.40 -2.48
C THR A 120 3.79 12.49 -1.30
N LYS A 121 3.65 13.55 -0.49
CA LYS A 121 4.35 13.68 0.79
C LYS A 121 3.81 12.69 1.82
N GLU A 122 2.49 12.50 1.85
CA GLU A 122 1.79 11.65 2.84
C GLU A 122 2.11 10.16 2.64
N GLY A 123 2.29 9.73 1.38
CA GLY A 123 2.71 8.37 1.03
C GLY A 123 4.23 8.19 0.91
N GLU A 124 5.05 9.14 1.38
CA GLU A 124 6.52 9.10 1.34
C GLU A 124 7.11 8.85 -0.08
N LYS A 125 6.42 9.33 -1.12
CA LYS A 125 6.81 9.20 -2.54
C LYS A 125 7.15 10.57 -3.12
N THR A 126 8.29 11.13 -2.72
CA THR A 126 8.72 12.49 -3.07
C THR A 126 9.84 12.55 -4.10
N SER A 127 10.26 11.40 -4.65
CA SER A 127 11.26 11.36 -5.72
C SER A 127 10.96 10.29 -6.76
N PHE A 128 11.47 10.51 -7.97
CA PHE A 128 11.36 9.59 -9.10
C PHE A 128 12.73 9.37 -9.73
N ILE A 129 13.06 8.10 -9.95
CA ILE A 129 14.33 7.70 -10.58
C ILE A 129 14.26 8.12 -12.06
N LEU A 130 15.08 9.10 -12.46
CA LEU A 130 15.20 9.49 -13.86
C LEU A 130 16.10 8.51 -14.62
N THR A 131 17.21 8.15 -13.99
CA THR A 131 18.14 7.13 -14.45
C THR A 131 18.89 6.51 -13.26
N PRO A 132 19.04 5.18 -13.20
CA PRO A 132 19.88 4.53 -12.20
C PRO A 132 21.38 4.78 -12.44
N SER A 133 21.77 5.09 -13.68
CA SER A 133 23.14 5.45 -14.06
C SER A 133 23.10 6.01 -15.49
N LEU A 134 23.39 7.30 -15.66
CA LEU A 134 23.37 7.93 -16.98
C LEU A 134 24.56 7.44 -17.82
N LYS A 135 24.27 6.76 -18.94
CA LYS A 135 25.29 6.25 -19.87
C LYS A 135 25.71 7.31 -20.88
N ASP A 136 26.87 7.12 -21.50
CA ASP A 136 27.47 8.16 -22.34
C ASP A 136 26.66 8.55 -23.57
N GLU A 137 25.94 7.59 -24.13
CA GLU A 137 25.12 7.73 -25.34
C GLU A 137 23.68 8.19 -25.04
N GLU A 138 23.29 8.25 -23.76
CA GLU A 138 21.93 8.62 -23.38
C GLU A 138 21.72 10.15 -23.42
N PRO A 139 20.52 10.61 -23.84
CA PRO A 139 20.21 12.03 -23.87
C PRO A 139 20.25 12.60 -22.45
N HIS A 140 20.86 13.77 -22.29
CA HIS A 140 20.93 14.46 -20.99
C HIS A 140 19.69 15.31 -20.71
N SER A 141 18.93 15.66 -21.75
CA SER A 141 17.74 16.51 -21.64
C SER A 141 16.47 15.71 -21.83
N PHE A 142 15.50 15.93 -20.94
CA PHE A 142 14.22 15.24 -20.93
C PHE A 142 13.08 16.23 -20.76
N THR A 143 11.93 15.93 -21.37
CA THR A 143 10.66 16.57 -21.03
C THR A 143 9.79 15.54 -20.33
N LEU A 144 9.30 15.90 -19.15
CA LEU A 144 8.33 15.12 -18.38
C LEU A 144 7.09 15.97 -18.13
N TYR A 145 6.00 15.32 -17.80
CA TYR A 145 4.79 15.99 -17.32
C TYR A 145 4.45 15.50 -15.91
N VAL A 146 3.96 16.40 -15.06
CA VAL A 146 3.42 16.04 -13.74
C VAL A 146 1.97 16.49 -13.67
N GLU A 147 1.06 15.55 -13.46
CA GLU A 147 -0.36 15.83 -13.23
C GLU A 147 -0.64 15.90 -11.73
N MET A 148 -0.67 17.11 -11.18
CA MET A 148 -1.01 17.35 -9.77
C MET A 148 -2.51 17.55 -9.60
N ALA A 149 -3.15 16.74 -8.77
CA ALA A 149 -4.50 17.00 -8.28
C ALA A 149 -4.44 17.91 -7.04
N CYS A 150 -5.29 18.92 -7.01
CA CYS A 150 -5.44 19.84 -5.88
C CYS A 150 -6.28 19.20 -4.77
N ASN A 151 -5.74 18.14 -4.18
CA ASN A 151 -6.21 17.44 -2.99
C ASN A 151 -5.05 16.63 -2.39
N GLY A 152 -5.07 16.41 -1.08
CA GLY A 152 -4.19 15.43 -0.43
C GLY A 152 -4.72 14.02 -0.60
N LEU A 153 -4.02 13.04 -0.02
CA LEU A 153 -4.35 11.62 -0.11
C LEU A 153 -5.75 11.31 0.43
N PHE A 154 -6.10 11.98 1.53
CA PHE A 154 -7.39 11.88 2.20
C PHE A 154 -8.38 12.98 1.78
N GLY A 155 -8.17 13.60 0.62
CA GLY A 155 -8.99 14.69 0.11
C GLY A 155 -8.55 16.06 0.62
N ALA A 156 -9.50 16.89 1.04
CA ALA A 156 -9.28 18.31 1.32
C ALA A 156 -9.99 18.82 2.56
N GLY A 157 -10.19 17.96 3.56
CA GLY A 157 -10.83 18.31 4.82
C GLY A 157 -10.15 19.49 5.51
N LYS A 158 -10.96 20.40 6.07
CA LYS A 158 -10.48 21.55 6.84
C LYS A 158 -10.12 21.12 8.26
N ASP A 159 -8.88 21.33 8.69
CA ASP A 159 -8.35 21.04 10.04
C ASP A 159 -8.34 19.55 10.47
N SER A 160 -9.05 18.66 9.77
CA SER A 160 -8.99 17.20 9.97
C SER A 160 -9.35 16.43 8.69
N ALA A 161 -8.91 15.17 8.59
CA ALA A 161 -9.15 14.32 7.41
C ALA A 161 -10.64 14.02 7.17
N ILE A 162 -11.47 13.99 8.21
CA ILE A 162 -12.91 13.67 8.11
C ILE A 162 -13.80 14.92 8.06
N ALA A 163 -13.23 16.11 8.12
CA ALA A 163 -13.99 17.34 8.02
C ALA A 163 -14.51 17.56 6.59
N ALA A 164 -15.52 18.43 6.47
CA ALA A 164 -15.99 18.88 5.16
C ALA A 164 -14.81 19.45 4.34
N PRO A 165 -14.72 19.12 3.03
CA PRO A 165 -13.68 19.67 2.18
C PRO A 165 -13.71 21.19 2.12
N ASP A 166 -12.56 21.84 2.19
CA ASP A 166 -12.44 23.27 1.94
C ASP A 166 -12.41 23.53 0.42
N PRO A 167 -13.47 24.14 -0.17
CA PRO A 167 -13.54 24.36 -1.61
C PRO A 167 -12.58 25.46 -2.10
N HIS A 168 -11.91 26.20 -1.21
CA HIS A 168 -11.04 27.32 -1.55
C HIS A 168 -9.56 27.08 -1.21
N ARG A 169 -9.23 25.88 -0.70
CA ARG A 169 -7.84 25.53 -0.39
C ARG A 169 -6.97 25.60 -1.65
N THR A 170 -5.76 26.11 -1.46
CA THR A 170 -4.70 26.16 -2.47
C THR A 170 -3.58 25.18 -2.11
N TYR A 171 -2.79 24.81 -3.11
CA TYR A 171 -1.80 23.75 -3.04
C TYR A 171 -0.48 24.26 -3.61
N THR A 172 0.56 24.29 -2.80
CA THR A 172 1.85 24.86 -3.17
C THR A 172 2.80 23.78 -3.69
N LEU A 173 3.61 24.13 -4.70
CA LEU A 173 4.77 23.35 -5.11
C LEU A 173 5.97 23.74 -4.24
N GLN A 174 6.39 22.89 -3.30
CA GLN A 174 7.49 23.19 -2.37
C GLN A 174 8.87 22.83 -2.91
N ARG A 175 8.96 21.82 -3.77
CA ARG A 175 10.25 21.35 -4.30
C ARG A 175 10.10 20.76 -5.69
N ALA A 176 10.99 21.16 -6.60
CA ALA A 176 11.12 20.57 -7.92
C ALA A 176 12.58 20.76 -8.40
N GLU A 177 13.40 19.71 -8.28
CA GLU A 177 14.83 19.78 -8.62
C GLU A 177 15.41 18.40 -8.95
N LEU A 178 16.56 18.37 -9.61
CA LEU A 178 17.35 17.16 -9.82
C LEU A 178 18.31 16.97 -8.65
N VAL A 179 18.47 15.72 -8.22
CA VAL A 179 19.42 15.35 -7.17
C VAL A 179 20.20 14.10 -7.56
N VAL A 180 21.49 14.07 -7.20
CA VAL A 180 22.25 12.82 -7.17
C VAL A 180 21.77 12.00 -5.97
N PHE A 181 21.33 10.78 -6.21
CA PHE A 181 20.88 9.88 -5.16
C PHE A 181 21.98 8.88 -4.80
N HIS A 182 22.35 8.82 -3.52
CA HIS A 182 23.36 7.87 -3.05
C HIS A 182 22.70 6.57 -2.58
N ARG A 183 22.54 5.61 -3.51
CA ARG A 183 21.94 4.30 -3.26
C ARG A 183 22.55 3.55 -2.08
N HIS A 184 23.88 3.52 -2.00
CA HIS A 184 24.62 2.87 -0.92
C HIS A 184 24.35 3.52 0.46
N VAL A 185 24.12 4.83 0.51
CA VAL A 185 23.72 5.52 1.75
C VAL A 185 22.31 5.08 2.15
N ARG A 186 21.36 4.99 1.21
CA ARG A 186 20.01 4.47 1.47
C ARG A 186 20.03 3.04 2.03
N GLU A 187 20.84 2.17 1.44
CA GLU A 187 20.98 0.78 1.89
C GLU A 187 21.51 0.72 3.32
N LEU A 188 22.58 1.46 3.61
CA LEU A 188 23.18 1.50 4.93
C LEU A 188 22.26 2.15 5.98
N LEU A 189 21.53 3.22 5.62
CA LEU A 189 20.49 3.79 6.47
C LEU A 189 19.42 2.76 6.85
N THR A 190 19.02 1.90 5.91
CA THR A 190 18.06 0.83 6.17
C THR A 190 18.61 -0.16 7.19
N ASP A 191 19.89 -0.52 7.10
CA ASP A 191 20.53 -1.43 8.06
C ASP A 191 20.59 -0.83 9.46
N PHE A 192 21.02 0.44 9.57
CA PHE A 192 21.06 1.17 10.83
C PHE A 192 19.67 1.27 11.45
N GLU A 193 18.67 1.71 10.69
CA GLU A 193 17.28 1.83 11.17
C GLU A 193 16.75 0.48 11.69
N MET A 194 16.94 -0.61 10.93
CA MET A 194 16.47 -1.92 11.33
C MET A 194 17.18 -2.42 12.59
N LEU A 195 18.50 -2.22 12.73
CA LEU A 195 19.21 -2.59 13.96
C LEU A 195 18.78 -1.73 15.16
N VAL A 196 18.62 -0.41 14.98
CA VAL A 196 18.11 0.49 16.02
C VAL A 196 16.71 0.06 16.47
N ASP A 197 15.84 -0.31 15.53
CA ASP A 197 14.51 -0.82 15.85
C ASP A 197 14.59 -2.15 16.63
N ILE A 198 15.47 -3.09 16.25
CA ILE A 198 15.71 -4.33 17.02
C ILE A 198 16.10 -4.00 18.46
N VAL A 199 17.02 -3.05 18.67
CA VAL A 199 17.44 -2.63 20.02
C VAL A 199 16.26 -2.11 20.84
N LYS A 200 15.40 -1.30 20.22
CA LYS A 200 14.25 -0.68 20.87
C LYS A 200 13.18 -1.71 21.22
N PHE A 201 12.79 -2.54 20.25
CA PHE A 201 11.59 -3.35 20.37
C PHE A 201 11.81 -4.72 21.00
N LEU A 202 13.04 -5.27 21.01
CA LEU A 202 13.35 -6.47 21.80
C LEU A 202 13.45 -6.19 23.31
N GLY A 203 13.61 -4.93 23.72
CA GLY A 203 13.66 -4.53 25.12
C GLY A 203 15.02 -4.76 25.79
N GLU A 204 15.11 -4.43 27.08
CA GLU A 204 16.37 -4.47 27.85
C GLU A 204 16.69 -5.86 28.40
N ASP A 205 15.71 -6.75 28.54
CA ASP A 205 15.94 -8.11 29.06
C ASP A 205 16.41 -9.09 27.98
N ASN A 206 16.65 -8.62 26.75
CA ASN A 206 16.95 -9.45 25.60
C ASN A 206 18.42 -9.32 25.16
N GLN A 207 19.18 -10.43 25.27
CA GLN A 207 20.58 -10.49 24.86
C GLN A 207 20.79 -10.15 23.38
N ARG A 208 19.86 -10.54 22.51
CA ARG A 208 19.92 -10.25 21.07
C ARG A 208 19.79 -8.75 20.79
N GLY A 209 18.97 -8.05 21.58
CA GLY A 209 18.88 -6.59 21.56
C GLY A 209 20.22 -5.91 21.87
N TYR A 210 20.98 -6.42 22.86
CA TYR A 210 22.32 -5.90 23.15
C TYR A 210 23.37 -6.25 22.09
N GLN A 211 23.27 -7.41 21.44
CA GLN A 211 24.12 -7.74 20.29
C GLN A 211 23.86 -6.78 19.12
N ALA A 212 22.60 -6.41 18.87
CA ALA A 212 22.24 -5.40 17.88
C ALA A 212 22.82 -4.02 18.27
N LEU A 213 22.71 -3.63 19.54
CA LEU A 213 23.24 -2.36 20.05
C LEU A 213 24.76 -2.26 19.90
N PHE A 214 25.46 -3.37 20.20
CA PHE A 214 26.89 -3.47 19.99
C PHE A 214 27.23 -3.35 18.50
N THR A 215 26.56 -4.13 17.65
CA THR A 215 26.77 -4.13 16.20
C THR A 215 26.56 -2.74 15.60
N VAL A 216 25.46 -2.06 15.93
CA VAL A 216 25.17 -0.74 15.38
C VAL A 216 26.17 0.31 15.86
N ASN A 217 26.70 0.21 17.07
CA ASN A 217 27.75 1.12 17.54
C ASN A 217 29.10 0.87 16.86
N GLU A 218 29.44 -0.39 16.57
CA GLU A 218 30.60 -0.72 15.75
C GLU A 218 30.43 -0.20 14.31
N MET A 219 29.22 -0.26 13.77
CA MET A 219 28.91 0.37 12.49
C MET A 219 29.10 1.89 12.55
N VAL A 220 28.65 2.59 13.60
CA VAL A 220 28.91 4.04 13.77
C VAL A 220 30.42 4.32 13.90
N ASN A 221 31.19 3.45 14.55
CA ASN A 221 32.65 3.60 14.66
C ASN A 221 33.34 3.50 13.30
N LEU A 222 32.86 2.60 12.45
CA LEU A 222 33.49 2.27 11.17
C LEU A 222 33.01 3.15 10.02
N CYS A 223 31.74 3.55 10.04
CA CYS A 223 31.12 4.36 9.00
C CYS A 223 31.53 5.82 9.15
N ASP A 224 32.37 6.30 8.25
CA ASP A 224 32.65 7.72 8.07
C ASP A 224 31.72 8.27 6.96
N PRO A 225 30.70 9.09 7.29
CA PRO A 225 29.79 9.66 6.30
C PRO A 225 30.48 10.47 5.19
N ALA A 226 31.70 10.97 5.41
CA ALA A 226 32.48 11.69 4.40
C ALA A 226 33.30 10.77 3.48
N ASN A 227 33.44 9.49 3.81
CA ASN A 227 34.27 8.54 3.08
C ASN A 227 33.47 7.29 2.66
N PRO A 228 32.94 7.24 1.42
CA PRO A 228 32.15 6.11 0.92
C PRO A 228 32.85 4.75 0.95
N SER A 229 34.19 4.71 0.94
CA SER A 229 34.93 3.44 1.05
C SER A 229 34.73 2.74 2.40
N SER A 230 34.31 3.47 3.43
CA SER A 230 34.02 2.92 4.76
C SER A 230 32.69 2.15 4.85
N PHE A 231 31.76 2.41 3.91
CA PHE A 231 30.39 1.92 4.00
C PHE A 231 30.29 0.40 3.86
N LEU A 232 31.12 -0.21 3.02
CA LEU A 232 31.15 -1.66 2.84
C LEU A 232 31.46 -2.39 4.15
N GLY A 233 32.36 -1.83 4.97
CA GLY A 233 32.71 -2.38 6.27
C GLY A 233 31.52 -2.36 7.23
N ALA A 234 30.83 -1.23 7.34
CA ALA A 234 29.65 -1.10 8.19
C ALA A 234 28.49 -1.99 7.71
N HIS A 235 28.25 -2.06 6.40
CA HIS A 235 27.25 -2.94 5.80
C HIS A 235 27.54 -4.42 6.11
N SER A 236 28.82 -4.82 6.04
CA SER A 236 29.24 -6.20 6.35
C SER A 236 28.95 -6.59 7.81
N LEU A 237 29.08 -5.66 8.76
CA LEU A 237 28.71 -5.89 10.16
C LEU A 237 27.20 -6.14 10.31
N ALA A 238 26.37 -5.33 9.64
CA ALA A 238 24.92 -5.52 9.64
C ALA A 238 24.52 -6.85 9.00
N GLN A 239 25.06 -7.18 7.83
CA GLN A 239 24.80 -8.46 7.15
C GLN A 239 25.17 -9.66 8.03
N LYS A 240 26.30 -9.60 8.73
CA LYS A 240 26.70 -10.65 9.69
C LYS A 240 25.70 -10.79 10.85
N PHE A 241 25.09 -9.69 11.29
CA PHE A 241 24.02 -9.75 12.28
C PHE A 241 22.75 -10.39 11.71
N PHE A 242 22.26 -9.88 10.57
CA PHE A 242 21.01 -10.34 9.94
C PHE A 242 21.06 -11.78 9.42
N SER A 243 22.25 -12.30 9.06
CA SER A 243 22.41 -13.67 8.55
C SER A 243 22.35 -14.77 9.62
N GLN A 244 22.36 -14.42 10.90
CA GLN A 244 22.17 -15.39 11.98
C GLN A 244 20.70 -15.79 12.05
N LYS A 245 20.42 -17.09 11.93
CA LYS A 245 19.08 -17.63 11.69
C LYS A 245 18.35 -18.07 12.95
N ASN A 246 17.02 -18.10 12.88
CA ASN A 246 16.18 -18.68 13.92
C ASN A 246 16.20 -20.22 13.90
N GLY A 247 15.64 -20.83 14.95
CA GLY A 247 15.29 -22.24 14.95
C GLY A 247 14.13 -22.60 14.01
N GLU A 248 13.90 -23.89 13.80
CA GLU A 248 12.88 -24.38 12.87
C GLU A 248 11.46 -23.96 13.27
N SER A 249 11.13 -24.04 14.57
CA SER A 249 9.79 -23.75 15.11
C SER A 249 9.42 -22.27 15.18
N GLN A 250 10.28 -21.36 14.70
CA GLN A 250 10.00 -19.93 14.74
C GLN A 250 8.76 -19.57 13.91
N HIS A 251 7.89 -18.72 14.47
CA HIS A 251 6.70 -18.21 13.81
C HIS A 251 7.05 -17.49 12.50
N THR A 252 6.23 -17.68 11.48
CA THR A 252 6.43 -17.10 10.13
C THR A 252 5.39 -16.02 9.86
N VAL A 253 5.88 -14.81 9.55
CA VAL A 253 5.09 -13.68 9.09
C VAL A 253 5.13 -13.63 7.57
N HIS A 254 3.96 -13.77 6.94
CA HIS A 254 3.75 -13.70 5.51
C HIS A 254 3.45 -12.26 5.12
N THR A 255 4.44 -11.57 4.56
CA THR A 255 4.32 -10.17 4.16
C THR A 255 3.74 -10.06 2.75
N MET A 256 2.72 -9.23 2.61
CA MET A 256 2.01 -9.03 1.36
C MET A 256 1.76 -7.54 1.15
N GLY A 257 2.25 -6.99 0.04
CA GLY A 257 2.10 -5.56 -0.25
C GLY A 257 0.63 -5.21 -0.45
N HIS A 258 0.16 -4.07 0.03
CA HIS A 258 -1.25 -3.72 0.06
C HIS A 258 -1.45 -2.25 -0.30
N CYS A 259 -2.45 -1.99 -1.14
CA CYS A 259 -2.85 -0.66 -1.58
C CYS A 259 -4.37 -0.60 -1.55
N HIS A 260 -4.91 -0.21 -0.40
CA HIS A 260 -6.35 0.02 -0.27
C HIS A 260 -6.69 1.40 -0.81
N ILE A 261 -7.68 1.46 -1.69
CA ILE A 261 -8.15 2.71 -2.29
C ILE A 261 -9.66 2.76 -2.12
N ASP A 262 -10.15 3.70 -1.31
CA ASP A 262 -11.58 3.92 -1.14
C ASP A 262 -12.22 4.43 -2.43
N SER A 263 -13.30 3.75 -2.84
CA SER A 263 -14.02 4.07 -4.06
C SER A 263 -15.06 5.17 -3.80
N GLY A 264 -14.60 6.43 -3.74
CA GLY A 264 -15.41 7.66 -3.64
C GLY A 264 -15.34 8.53 -4.90
N VAL A 265 -16.32 9.44 -5.09
CA VAL A 265 -16.55 10.22 -6.33
C VAL A 265 -15.29 10.91 -6.89
N SER A 266 -14.95 10.61 -8.15
CA SER A 266 -14.05 11.33 -9.09
C SER A 266 -12.57 11.51 -8.72
N SER A 267 -12.22 11.69 -7.44
CA SER A 267 -10.87 12.06 -7.02
C SER A 267 -9.89 10.88 -6.93
N SER A 268 -10.36 9.67 -6.60
CA SER A 268 -9.56 8.46 -6.41
C SER A 268 -9.31 7.68 -7.70
N ARG A 269 -8.86 8.37 -8.76
CA ARG A 269 -8.24 7.66 -9.89
C ARG A 269 -6.98 7.00 -9.35
N PRO A 270 -6.65 5.75 -9.75
CA PRO A 270 -5.51 5.04 -9.20
C PRO A 270 -4.20 5.54 -9.83
N LYS A 271 -3.90 6.83 -9.61
CA LYS A 271 -2.64 7.48 -9.91
C LYS A 271 -1.47 6.82 -9.16
N MET A 272 -1.80 6.00 -8.19
CA MET A 272 -0.87 5.41 -7.25
C MET A 272 -0.41 4.01 -7.62
N LEU A 273 -1.07 3.38 -8.61
CA LEU A 273 -0.70 2.06 -9.13
C LEU A 273 0.61 2.04 -9.92
N CYS A 274 1.07 3.20 -10.39
CA CYS A 274 2.32 3.33 -11.12
C CYS A 274 3.52 3.30 -10.16
N SER A 275 3.60 2.38 -9.20
CA SER A 275 4.82 2.27 -8.40
C SER A 275 5.81 1.32 -9.09
N TYR A 276 7.11 1.60 -8.99
CA TYR A 276 8.17 0.70 -9.47
C TYR A 276 8.10 -0.69 -8.83
N ASN A 277 7.44 -0.80 -7.67
CA ASN A 277 7.31 -2.05 -6.92
C ASN A 277 5.99 -2.73 -7.20
N LYS A 278 6.00 -3.48 -8.30
CA LYS A 278 4.86 -4.23 -8.81
C LYS A 278 4.72 -5.61 -8.14
N GLN A 279 5.33 -5.79 -6.96
CA GLN A 279 5.22 -7.00 -6.16
C GLN A 279 4.08 -6.85 -5.16
N PHE A 280 3.00 -7.58 -5.40
CA PHE A 280 1.84 -7.76 -4.54
C PHE A 280 1.17 -6.42 -4.25
N THR A 281 0.43 -5.90 -5.21
CA THR A 281 -0.50 -4.79 -5.04
C THR A 281 -1.86 -5.30 -5.48
N TRP A 282 -2.92 -4.85 -4.84
CA TRP A 282 -4.27 -5.33 -5.11
C TRP A 282 -5.21 -4.19 -5.47
N LEU A 283 -6.28 -4.53 -6.18
CA LEU A 283 -7.33 -3.64 -6.63
C LEU A 283 -8.64 -4.43 -6.68
N THR A 284 -9.75 -3.73 -6.51
CA THR A 284 -11.08 -4.28 -6.80
C THR A 284 -11.32 -4.37 -8.30
N ALA A 285 -12.26 -5.22 -8.74
CA ALA A 285 -12.54 -5.38 -10.17
C ALA A 285 -12.98 -4.04 -10.81
N GLN A 286 -13.76 -3.23 -10.12
CA GLN A 286 -14.15 -1.89 -10.58
C GLN A 286 -12.94 -0.96 -10.80
N GLN A 287 -11.92 -1.04 -9.93
CA GLN A 287 -10.70 -0.25 -10.09
C GLN A 287 -9.88 -0.72 -11.28
N PHE A 288 -9.79 -2.03 -11.52
CA PHE A 288 -9.16 -2.55 -12.74
C PHE A 288 -9.89 -2.10 -14.00
N GLU A 289 -11.23 -2.08 -14.00
CA GLU A 289 -12.02 -1.58 -15.12
C GLU A 289 -11.73 -0.10 -15.37
N TRP A 290 -11.62 0.74 -14.32
CA TRP A 290 -11.19 2.13 -14.48
C TRP A 290 -9.76 2.25 -15.02
N VAL A 291 -8.82 1.42 -14.56
CA VAL A 291 -7.44 1.42 -15.12
C VAL A 291 -7.45 1.05 -16.59
N LYS A 292 -8.22 0.03 -16.97
CA LYS A 292 -8.37 -0.41 -18.36
C LYS A 292 -8.92 0.71 -19.26
N GLN A 293 -9.89 1.47 -18.77
CA GLN A 293 -10.51 2.57 -19.51
C GLN A 293 -9.59 3.80 -19.64
N TRP A 294 -8.93 4.21 -18.56
CA TRP A 294 -8.18 5.48 -18.51
C TRP A 294 -6.68 5.32 -18.80
N TYR A 295 -6.10 4.15 -18.55
CA TYR A 295 -4.67 3.86 -18.64
C TYR A 295 -4.40 2.48 -19.30
N PRO A 296 -4.82 2.26 -20.56
CA PRO A 296 -4.74 0.95 -21.22
C PRO A 296 -3.31 0.38 -21.33
N GLY A 297 -2.30 1.25 -21.45
CA GLY A 297 -0.89 0.84 -21.40
C GLY A 297 -0.50 0.23 -20.05
N LEU A 298 -0.85 0.91 -18.95
CA LEU A 298 -0.66 0.41 -17.59
C LEU A 298 -1.44 -0.89 -17.35
N PHE A 299 -2.69 -0.97 -17.82
CA PHE A 299 -3.48 -2.20 -17.70
C PHE A 299 -2.80 -3.40 -18.37
N SER A 300 -2.23 -3.19 -19.56
CA SER A 300 -1.47 -4.22 -20.28
C SER A 300 -0.24 -4.69 -19.49
N GLU A 301 0.48 -3.77 -18.86
CA GLU A 301 1.58 -4.12 -17.97
C GLU A 301 1.09 -4.92 -16.75
N ILE A 302 -0.02 -4.50 -16.12
CA ILE A 302 -0.58 -5.22 -14.98
C ILE A 302 -0.92 -6.66 -15.37
N LYS A 303 -1.57 -6.90 -16.53
CA LYS A 303 -1.84 -8.26 -17.03
C LYS A 303 -0.55 -9.10 -17.14
N HIS A 304 0.55 -8.49 -17.58
CA HIS A 304 1.86 -9.16 -17.63
C HIS A 304 2.40 -9.52 -16.23
N PHE A 305 2.29 -8.63 -15.25
CA PHE A 305 2.70 -8.91 -13.88
C PHE A 305 1.80 -9.93 -13.18
N VAL A 306 0.50 -9.96 -13.51
CA VAL A 306 -0.42 -11.00 -13.05
C VAL A 306 0.00 -12.36 -13.58
N LYS A 307 0.31 -12.47 -14.88
CA LYS A 307 0.81 -13.72 -15.48
C LYS A 307 2.12 -14.21 -14.84
N LYS A 308 2.96 -13.29 -14.37
CA LYS A 308 4.21 -13.61 -13.65
C LYS A 308 4.01 -13.94 -12.16
N GLY A 309 2.79 -13.80 -11.63
CA GLY A 309 2.51 -13.96 -10.20
C GLY A 309 3.10 -12.86 -9.33
N GLN A 310 3.48 -11.72 -9.92
CA GLN A 310 4.03 -10.57 -9.20
C GLN A 310 2.93 -9.59 -8.80
N PHE A 311 1.83 -9.51 -9.56
CA PHE A 311 0.61 -8.80 -9.19
C PHE A 311 -0.49 -9.84 -8.96
N VAL A 312 -1.24 -9.78 -7.86
CA VAL A 312 -2.25 -10.81 -7.55
C VAL A 312 -3.61 -10.14 -7.43
N PRO A 313 -4.56 -10.39 -8.33
CA PRO A 313 -5.94 -9.97 -8.14
C PRO A 313 -6.55 -10.77 -6.97
N VAL A 314 -7.18 -10.08 -6.02
CA VAL A 314 -7.75 -10.68 -4.79
C VAL A 314 -9.19 -10.23 -4.58
N GLY A 315 -9.90 -10.90 -3.67
CA GLY A 315 -11.21 -10.50 -3.17
C GLY A 315 -12.39 -11.10 -3.93
N GLY A 316 -12.30 -11.19 -5.25
CA GLY A 316 -13.36 -11.81 -6.07
C GLY A 316 -14.68 -11.04 -6.10
N THR A 317 -14.72 -9.79 -5.64
CA THR A 317 -15.91 -8.92 -5.69
C THR A 317 -15.72 -7.73 -6.64
N TRP A 318 -16.83 -7.10 -7.03
CA TRP A 318 -16.81 -5.91 -7.87
C TRP A 318 -16.16 -4.71 -7.16
N VAL A 319 -16.57 -4.46 -5.90
CA VAL A 319 -15.95 -3.51 -4.97
C VAL A 319 -15.72 -4.14 -3.59
N GLU A 320 -14.97 -3.44 -2.72
CA GLU A 320 -14.95 -3.72 -1.28
C GLU A 320 -16.27 -3.23 -0.68
N MET A 321 -17.25 -4.14 -0.59
CA MET A 321 -18.62 -3.81 -0.21
C MET A 321 -18.83 -3.74 1.31
N ASP A 322 -19.85 -3.00 1.74
CA ASP A 322 -20.34 -3.07 3.11
C ASP A 322 -20.89 -4.48 3.41
N GLY A 323 -20.60 -4.99 4.62
CA GLY A 323 -20.87 -6.37 5.00
C GLY A 323 -22.25 -6.58 5.61
N ASN A 324 -23.06 -5.53 5.75
CA ASN A 324 -24.31 -5.55 6.52
C ASN A 324 -25.52 -5.04 5.74
N LEU A 325 -25.39 -3.89 5.08
CA LEU A 325 -26.51 -3.15 4.50
C LEU A 325 -27.04 -3.68 3.16
N PRO A 326 -26.18 -4.13 2.20
CA PRO A 326 -26.68 -4.63 0.93
C PRO A 326 -27.57 -5.86 1.10
N SER A 327 -28.53 -6.04 0.19
CA SER A 327 -29.31 -7.28 0.14
C SER A 327 -28.42 -8.50 -0.16
N GLY A 328 -28.91 -9.70 0.17
CA GLY A 328 -28.21 -10.94 -0.19
C GLY A 328 -27.98 -11.08 -1.69
N GLU A 329 -28.94 -10.68 -2.54
CA GLU A 329 -28.76 -10.69 -4.00
C GLU A 329 -27.67 -9.72 -4.42
N SER A 330 -27.62 -8.52 -3.84
CA SER A 330 -26.55 -7.55 -4.10
C SER A 330 -25.17 -8.13 -3.74
N MET A 331 -25.06 -8.82 -2.60
CA MET A 331 -23.82 -9.51 -2.23
C MET A 331 -23.46 -10.62 -3.22
N VAL A 332 -24.43 -11.40 -3.71
CA VAL A 332 -24.21 -12.40 -4.77
C VAL A 332 -23.74 -11.74 -6.05
N ARG A 333 -24.33 -10.61 -6.46
CA ARG A 333 -23.94 -9.85 -7.66
C ARG A 333 -22.52 -9.30 -7.56
N GLN A 334 -22.12 -8.84 -6.38
CA GLN A 334 -20.75 -8.40 -6.13
C GLN A 334 -19.74 -9.51 -6.45
N PHE A 335 -19.97 -10.73 -5.95
CA PHE A 335 -19.12 -11.88 -6.28
C PHE A 335 -19.24 -12.29 -7.74
N LEU A 336 -20.46 -12.36 -8.30
CA LEU A 336 -20.68 -12.77 -9.68
C LEU A 336 -19.92 -11.87 -10.66
N LEU A 337 -20.09 -10.55 -10.54
CA LEU A 337 -19.45 -9.57 -11.41
C LEU A 337 -17.93 -9.55 -11.21
N GLY A 338 -17.45 -9.57 -9.96
CA GLY A 338 -16.03 -9.59 -9.64
C GLY A 338 -15.31 -10.84 -10.18
N GLN A 339 -15.83 -12.02 -9.88
CA GLN A 339 -15.30 -13.30 -10.37
C GLN A 339 -15.33 -13.38 -11.90
N HIS A 340 -16.42 -12.92 -12.53
CA HIS A 340 -16.54 -12.92 -13.98
C HIS A 340 -15.49 -12.01 -14.63
N PHE A 341 -15.30 -10.80 -14.08
CA PHE A 341 -14.28 -9.87 -14.54
C PHE A 341 -12.87 -10.47 -14.45
N PHE A 342 -12.51 -11.04 -13.29
CA PHE A 342 -11.18 -11.64 -13.12
C PHE A 342 -10.95 -12.85 -14.03
N GLN A 343 -11.99 -13.65 -14.26
CA GLN A 343 -11.91 -14.76 -15.20
C GLN A 343 -11.71 -14.28 -16.64
N GLN A 344 -12.45 -13.25 -17.08
CA GLN A 344 -12.34 -12.72 -18.44
C GLN A 344 -10.98 -12.04 -18.68
N GLU A 345 -10.52 -11.23 -17.72
CA GLU A 345 -9.33 -10.42 -17.92
C GLU A 345 -8.03 -11.18 -17.62
N PHE A 346 -8.03 -12.03 -16.59
CA PHE A 346 -6.81 -12.68 -16.10
C PHE A 346 -6.86 -14.21 -16.16
N GLY A 347 -8.01 -14.81 -16.47
CA GLY A 347 -8.17 -16.27 -16.53
C GLY A 347 -8.14 -16.95 -15.16
N ILE A 348 -8.49 -16.21 -14.09
CA ILE A 348 -8.46 -16.71 -12.72
C ILE A 348 -9.79 -16.45 -12.01
N TYR A 349 -10.08 -17.31 -11.03
CA TYR A 349 -11.06 -17.06 -9.99
C TYR A 349 -10.35 -16.85 -8.66
N CYS A 350 -10.73 -15.82 -7.91
CA CYS A 350 -10.22 -15.61 -6.56
C CYS A 350 -10.78 -16.71 -5.64
N LYS A 351 -9.93 -17.24 -4.74
CA LYS A 351 -10.33 -18.27 -3.75
C LYS A 351 -10.63 -17.66 -2.39
N GLU A 352 -10.23 -16.42 -2.20
CA GLU A 352 -10.33 -15.64 -1.00
C GLU A 352 -11.18 -14.38 -1.22
N PHE A 353 -12.03 -14.11 -0.24
CA PHE A 353 -12.65 -12.80 -0.09
C PHE A 353 -11.73 -11.93 0.76
N TRP A 354 -11.49 -10.71 0.31
CA TRP A 354 -10.51 -9.79 0.87
C TRP A 354 -11.21 -8.48 1.18
N LEU A 355 -11.47 -8.26 2.47
CA LEU A 355 -12.32 -7.17 2.92
C LEU A 355 -11.77 -6.56 4.23
N PRO A 356 -10.58 -5.92 4.16
CA PRO A 356 -9.91 -5.39 5.34
C PRO A 356 -10.68 -4.24 6.00
N ASP A 357 -11.38 -3.40 5.22
CA ASP A 357 -11.91 -2.11 5.70
C ASP A 357 -13.42 -2.07 6.01
N THR A 358 -14.12 -3.20 5.98
CA THR A 358 -15.58 -3.19 6.16
C THR A 358 -16.05 -3.14 7.62
N PHE A 359 -17.14 -2.39 7.85
CA PHE A 359 -17.68 -2.12 9.18
C PHE A 359 -18.67 -3.19 9.68
N GLY A 360 -18.15 -4.40 9.92
CA GLY A 360 -18.93 -5.56 10.41
C GLY A 360 -19.39 -6.49 9.28
N TYR A 361 -19.75 -7.73 9.63
CA TYR A 361 -19.98 -8.78 8.63
C TYR A 361 -21.18 -9.67 8.97
N SER A 362 -22.16 -9.69 8.08
CA SER A 362 -23.36 -10.51 8.16
C SER A 362 -23.06 -12.01 8.30
N ALA A 363 -23.82 -12.67 9.18
CA ALA A 363 -23.71 -14.10 9.49
C ALA A 363 -23.92 -15.04 8.28
N GLN A 364 -24.46 -14.56 7.15
CA GLN A 364 -24.69 -15.38 5.96
C GLN A 364 -23.61 -15.27 4.89
N LEU A 365 -22.62 -14.37 5.05
CA LEU A 365 -21.51 -14.25 4.13
C LEU A 365 -20.72 -15.56 3.91
N PRO A 366 -20.51 -16.45 4.90
CA PRO A 366 -19.90 -17.77 4.67
C PRO A 366 -20.61 -18.59 3.59
N GLN A 367 -21.94 -18.62 3.61
CA GLN A 367 -22.73 -19.33 2.61
C GLN A 367 -22.55 -18.72 1.21
N ILE A 368 -22.65 -17.39 1.11
CA ILE A 368 -22.52 -16.67 -0.17
C ILE A 368 -21.12 -16.84 -0.76
N MET A 369 -20.07 -16.73 0.07
CA MET A 369 -18.69 -16.99 -0.32
C MET A 369 -18.54 -18.41 -0.89
N ARG A 370 -19.04 -19.42 -0.17
CA ARG A 370 -18.99 -20.82 -0.62
C ARG A 370 -19.73 -21.04 -1.93
N GLY A 371 -20.90 -20.44 -2.10
CA GLY A 371 -21.67 -20.47 -3.35
C GLY A 371 -20.92 -19.85 -4.53
N SER A 372 -19.99 -18.92 -4.26
CA SER A 372 -19.17 -18.23 -5.25
C SER A 372 -17.78 -18.85 -5.43
N GLY A 373 -17.54 -20.04 -4.89
CA GLY A 373 -16.25 -20.75 -4.97
C GLY A 373 -15.15 -20.21 -4.05
N ILE A 374 -15.49 -19.30 -3.13
CA ILE A 374 -14.57 -18.71 -2.17
C ILE A 374 -14.60 -19.49 -0.86
N THR A 375 -13.43 -19.90 -0.37
CA THR A 375 -13.29 -20.72 0.84
C THR A 375 -12.42 -20.06 1.91
N ARG A 376 -11.81 -18.92 1.58
CA ARG A 376 -10.88 -18.18 2.43
C ARG A 376 -11.39 -16.75 2.63
N PHE A 377 -11.14 -16.16 3.79
CA PHE A 377 -11.56 -14.81 4.10
C PHE A 377 -10.47 -14.04 4.85
N LEU A 378 -10.19 -12.81 4.43
CA LEU A 378 -9.31 -11.90 5.15
C LEU A 378 -10.00 -10.58 5.47
N THR A 379 -9.88 -10.13 6.71
CA THR A 379 -10.42 -8.85 7.21
C THR A 379 -9.46 -8.19 8.21
N GLN A 380 -9.63 -6.90 8.52
CA GLN A 380 -8.85 -6.17 9.53
C GLN A 380 -9.71 -5.46 10.58
N LYS A 381 -10.86 -4.86 10.23
CA LYS A 381 -11.62 -3.98 11.14
C LYS A 381 -12.06 -4.61 12.46
N LEU A 382 -12.21 -5.93 12.55
CA LEU A 382 -12.55 -6.59 13.82
C LEU A 382 -11.53 -6.35 14.94
N SER A 383 -10.29 -5.94 14.60
CA SER A 383 -9.32 -5.54 15.62
C SER A 383 -9.59 -4.16 16.24
N TRP A 384 -10.66 -3.46 15.82
CA TRP A 384 -11.03 -2.11 16.26
C TRP A 384 -12.27 -2.12 17.18
N ASN A 385 -12.67 -3.28 17.69
CA ASN A 385 -13.73 -3.36 18.71
C ASN A 385 -13.41 -2.48 19.92
N LEU A 386 -14.43 -1.82 20.46
CA LEU A 386 -14.31 -0.83 21.53
C LEU A 386 -14.13 -1.46 22.91
N VAL A 387 -14.83 -2.55 23.16
CA VAL A 387 -14.94 -3.21 24.46
C VAL A 387 -14.35 -4.61 24.39
N ASN A 388 -14.83 -5.45 23.46
CA ASN A 388 -14.43 -6.84 23.40
C ASN A 388 -13.39 -7.07 22.30
N THR A 389 -12.14 -7.30 22.72
CA THR A 389 -11.12 -7.81 21.80
C THR A 389 -11.55 -9.17 21.26
N PHE A 390 -11.63 -9.31 19.94
CA PHE A 390 -12.02 -10.57 19.30
C PHE A 390 -11.03 -11.70 19.69
N PRO A 391 -11.51 -12.92 20.01
CA PRO A 391 -10.69 -13.92 20.70
C PRO A 391 -9.70 -14.71 19.83
N HIS A 392 -9.82 -14.67 18.51
CA HIS A 392 -8.97 -15.42 17.56
C HIS A 392 -8.11 -14.48 16.71
N ASN A 393 -7.38 -15.01 15.73
CA ASN A 393 -6.78 -14.39 14.55
C ASN A 393 -6.93 -15.28 13.33
N THR A 394 -6.99 -16.61 13.53
CA THR A 394 -7.23 -17.62 12.50
C THR A 394 -8.25 -18.63 13.01
N PHE A 395 -9.36 -18.78 12.30
CA PHE A 395 -10.50 -19.58 12.74
C PHE A 395 -11.37 -19.95 11.53
N PHE A 396 -12.26 -20.91 11.71
CA PHE A 396 -13.34 -21.15 10.75
C PHE A 396 -14.52 -20.25 11.07
N TRP A 397 -14.92 -19.42 10.13
CA TRP A 397 -16.17 -18.67 10.23
C TRP A 397 -17.31 -19.50 9.66
N GLU A 398 -18.30 -19.78 10.49
CA GLU A 398 -19.45 -20.62 10.19
C GLU A 398 -20.71 -19.78 10.04
N GLY A 399 -21.37 -19.93 8.90
CA GLY A 399 -22.63 -19.26 8.60
C GLY A 399 -23.84 -19.93 9.26
N LEU A 400 -25.03 -19.32 9.10
CA LEU A 400 -26.27 -19.83 9.71
C LEU A 400 -26.67 -21.23 9.19
N ASP A 401 -26.20 -21.60 8.00
CA ASP A 401 -26.42 -22.89 7.35
C ASP A 401 -25.29 -23.92 7.61
N SER A 402 -24.35 -23.61 8.51
CA SER A 402 -23.13 -24.39 8.75
C SER A 402 -22.09 -24.38 7.61
N SER A 403 -22.27 -23.57 6.56
CA SER A 403 -21.20 -23.31 5.60
C SER A 403 -20.00 -22.66 6.30
N ARG A 404 -18.78 -23.13 6.02
CA ARG A 404 -17.55 -22.64 6.67
C ARG A 404 -16.54 -22.09 5.68
N VAL A 405 -15.92 -20.97 6.06
CA VAL A 405 -14.74 -20.41 5.38
C VAL A 405 -13.58 -20.28 6.36
N LEU A 406 -12.35 -20.46 5.89
CA LEU A 406 -11.15 -20.22 6.70
C LEU A 406 -10.88 -18.72 6.75
N THR A 407 -10.98 -18.13 7.93
CA THR A 407 -10.84 -16.70 8.13
C THR A 407 -9.53 -16.38 8.83
N HIS A 408 -8.83 -15.35 8.35
CA HIS A 408 -7.69 -14.76 9.02
C HIS A 408 -7.86 -13.24 9.16
N PHE A 409 -7.48 -12.68 10.30
CA PHE A 409 -7.31 -11.24 10.43
C PHE A 409 -5.90 -10.92 10.95
N PRO A 410 -5.11 -10.11 10.21
CA PRO A 410 -3.72 -9.84 10.56
C PRO A 410 -3.58 -9.32 12.01
N PRO A 411 -2.77 -10.00 12.86
CA PRO A 411 -2.59 -9.57 14.25
C PRO A 411 -1.90 -8.21 14.42
N GLY A 412 -1.29 -7.70 13.34
CA GLY A 412 -0.70 -6.37 13.30
C GLY A 412 -1.68 -5.22 13.56
N ASN A 413 -2.99 -5.47 13.48
CA ASN A 413 -4.07 -4.49 13.67
C ASN A 413 -4.06 -3.33 12.68
N SER A 414 -3.48 -3.53 11.49
CA SER A 414 -3.38 -2.53 10.42
C SER A 414 -3.08 -3.23 9.09
N TYR A 415 -3.64 -2.70 8.00
CA TYR A 415 -3.26 -3.09 6.63
C TYR A 415 -2.26 -2.12 5.98
N GLU A 416 -1.69 -1.21 6.78
CA GLU A 416 -0.81 -0.12 6.34
C GLU A 416 0.59 -0.18 6.98
N MET A 417 1.08 -1.39 7.24
CA MET A 417 2.38 -1.56 7.91
C MET A 417 3.53 -1.05 7.03
N LYS A 418 4.68 -0.75 7.64
CA LYS A 418 5.84 -0.15 6.95
C LYS A 418 7.04 -1.08 6.84
N GLY A 419 6.85 -2.36 7.18
CA GLY A 419 7.92 -3.38 7.20
C GLY A 419 8.98 -3.11 8.27
N ARG A 420 8.63 -2.39 9.34
CA ARG A 420 9.55 -2.12 10.47
C ARG A 420 9.61 -3.34 11.40
N VAL A 421 10.65 -3.39 12.23
CA VAL A 421 10.79 -4.46 13.23
C VAL A 421 9.62 -4.49 14.21
N GLU A 422 9.09 -3.31 14.55
CA GLU A 422 7.87 -3.17 15.35
C GLU A 422 6.69 -3.92 14.74
N ASP A 423 6.48 -3.80 13.43
CA ASP A 423 5.38 -4.42 12.70
C ASP A 423 5.43 -5.95 12.82
N PHE A 424 6.62 -6.53 12.65
CA PHE A 424 6.83 -7.98 12.77
C PHE A 424 6.62 -8.47 14.21
N LEU A 425 7.19 -7.78 15.19
CA LEU A 425 7.06 -8.14 16.61
C LEU A 425 5.63 -7.95 17.12
N LYS A 426 4.93 -6.90 16.67
CA LYS A 426 3.51 -6.67 16.97
C LYS A 426 2.66 -7.80 16.40
N THR A 427 2.89 -8.19 15.14
CA THR A 427 2.19 -9.32 14.50
C THR A 427 2.37 -10.62 15.29
N LEU A 428 3.60 -10.89 15.76
CA LEU A 428 3.88 -12.06 16.61
C LEU A 428 3.19 -11.97 17.98
N ARG A 429 3.33 -10.83 18.67
CA ARG A 429 2.84 -10.64 20.04
C ARG A 429 1.32 -10.66 20.12
N ASN A 430 0.66 -10.09 19.12
CA ASN A 430 -0.79 -9.91 19.12
C ASN A 430 -1.56 -11.15 18.65
N ASN A 431 -0.89 -12.12 18.01
CA ASN A 431 -1.53 -13.38 17.62
C ASN A 431 -2.25 -14.03 18.82
N LYS A 432 -3.57 -14.23 18.72
CA LYS A 432 -4.41 -14.82 19.76
C LYS A 432 -4.40 -16.34 19.74
N ASP A 433 -4.05 -16.96 18.62
CA ASP A 433 -4.05 -18.42 18.45
C ASP A 433 -2.66 -19.04 18.63
N LYS A 434 -1.85 -18.48 19.53
CA LYS A 434 -0.51 -18.99 19.86
C LYS A 434 -0.59 -20.46 20.30
N GLY A 435 0.37 -21.25 19.84
CA GLY A 435 0.43 -22.70 20.08
C GLY A 435 -0.46 -23.54 19.15
N ARG A 436 -1.36 -22.91 18.38
CA ARG A 436 -2.19 -23.57 17.35
C ARG A 436 -1.84 -23.10 15.94
N VAL A 437 -1.40 -21.85 15.81
CA VAL A 437 -1.09 -21.20 14.54
C VAL A 437 0.32 -20.64 14.59
N ASN A 438 1.16 -21.05 13.63
CA ASN A 438 2.55 -20.59 13.51
C ASN A 438 2.80 -19.67 12.29
N HIS A 439 1.72 -19.23 11.63
CA HIS A 439 1.73 -18.39 10.45
C HIS A 439 0.81 -17.19 10.65
N SER A 440 1.23 -15.99 10.23
CA SER A 440 0.33 -14.82 10.23
C SER A 440 0.59 -13.93 9.04
N ALA A 441 -0.46 -13.32 8.51
CA ALA A 441 -0.33 -12.31 7.48
C ALA A 441 0.16 -10.98 8.07
N LEU A 442 0.91 -10.24 7.27
CA LEU A 442 1.25 -8.83 7.48
C LEU A 442 1.04 -8.09 6.17
N LEU A 443 0.15 -7.10 6.20
CA LEU A 443 -0.16 -6.27 5.05
C LEU A 443 0.59 -4.94 5.19
N PHE A 444 1.35 -4.56 4.15
CA PHE A 444 2.20 -3.36 4.20
C PHE A 444 1.98 -2.47 3.00
N GLY A 445 2.09 -1.16 3.19
CA GLY A 445 1.85 -0.15 2.16
C GLY A 445 1.03 1.02 2.70
N PHE A 446 0.78 2.01 1.85
CA PHE A 446 -0.15 3.09 2.17
C PHE A 446 -1.53 2.74 1.60
N GLY A 447 -2.56 2.70 2.44
CA GLY A 447 -3.96 2.45 2.11
C GLY A 447 -4.82 3.72 2.23
N ASP A 448 -6.14 3.56 2.31
CA ASP A 448 -7.14 4.63 2.50
C ASP A 448 -7.05 5.74 1.44
N GLY A 449 -6.92 5.34 0.18
CA GLY A 449 -6.59 6.23 -0.94
C GLY A 449 -5.09 6.33 -1.23
N GLY A 450 -4.31 5.51 -0.53
CA GLY A 450 -2.86 5.46 -0.44
C GLY A 450 -2.08 4.97 -1.65
N GLY A 451 -0.77 5.26 -1.58
CA GLY A 451 0.23 4.96 -2.60
C GLY A 451 0.47 3.48 -2.90
N GLY A 452 0.05 2.58 -2.02
CA GLY A 452 0.61 1.23 -1.95
C GLY A 452 2.04 1.21 -1.42
N PRO A 453 2.76 0.08 -1.52
CA PRO A 453 4.10 -0.08 -0.98
C PRO A 453 5.16 0.87 -1.55
N THR A 454 6.22 1.11 -0.78
CA THR A 454 7.43 1.81 -1.23
C THR A 454 8.62 0.86 -1.31
N GLN A 455 9.67 1.25 -2.06
CA GLN A 455 10.92 0.47 -2.12
C GLN A 455 11.54 0.28 -0.75
N LEU A 456 11.48 1.31 0.10
CA LEU A 456 12.03 1.24 1.46
C LEU A 456 11.35 0.16 2.31
N MET A 457 10.05 -0.05 2.17
CA MET A 457 9.34 -1.12 2.90
C MET A 457 9.82 -2.50 2.46
N LEU A 458 9.97 -2.72 1.14
CA LEU A 458 10.52 -3.97 0.61
C LEU A 458 11.97 -4.18 1.02
N ASP A 459 12.75 -3.11 0.98
CA ASP A 459 14.14 -3.12 1.40
C ASP A 459 14.22 -3.65 2.84
N ARG A 460 13.47 -3.07 3.77
CA ARG A 460 13.40 -3.52 5.17
C ARG A 460 12.99 -4.99 5.31
N ILE A 461 11.93 -5.41 4.63
CA ILE A 461 11.45 -6.81 4.65
C ILE A 461 12.55 -7.77 4.21
N HIS A 462 13.27 -7.45 3.14
CA HIS A 462 14.37 -8.27 2.63
C HIS A 462 15.61 -8.31 3.53
N ARG A 463 15.75 -7.41 4.52
CA ARG A 463 16.87 -7.48 5.48
C ARG A 463 16.67 -8.58 6.52
N VAL A 464 15.43 -8.99 6.80
CA VAL A 464 15.12 -9.87 7.94
C VAL A 464 14.32 -11.13 7.57
N PRO A 465 14.66 -11.87 6.50
CA PRO A 465 13.89 -13.05 6.10
C PRO A 465 13.90 -14.15 7.16
N ASP A 466 15.03 -14.34 7.84
CA ASP A 466 15.20 -15.30 8.93
C ASP A 466 16.31 -14.81 9.87
N THR A 467 16.04 -13.73 10.59
CA THR A 467 16.99 -13.11 11.53
C THR A 467 16.67 -13.54 12.96
N ASP A 468 17.66 -14.08 13.66
CA ASP A 468 17.56 -14.47 15.07
C ASP A 468 17.08 -13.31 15.95
N GLY A 469 16.10 -13.61 16.80
CA GLY A 469 15.38 -12.67 17.65
C GLY A 469 14.09 -12.09 17.05
N LEU A 470 13.84 -12.30 15.75
CA LEU A 470 12.64 -11.86 15.05
C LEU A 470 11.82 -13.08 14.56
N PRO A 471 10.51 -12.95 14.25
CA PRO A 471 9.84 -13.98 13.47
C PRO A 471 10.50 -14.12 12.09
N LYS A 472 10.34 -15.29 11.46
CA LYS A 472 10.69 -15.47 10.05
C LYS A 472 9.80 -14.56 9.21
N VAL A 473 10.35 -13.90 8.21
CA VAL A 473 9.62 -12.96 7.35
C VAL A 473 9.69 -13.46 5.91
N GLN A 474 8.55 -13.64 5.27
CA GLN A 474 8.48 -14.15 3.92
C GLN A 474 7.48 -13.36 3.07
N MET A 475 7.98 -12.76 1.98
CA MET A 475 7.13 -12.25 0.91
C MET A 475 6.26 -13.38 0.33
N SER A 476 4.95 -13.18 0.34
CA SER A 476 3.97 -14.22 0.03
C SER A 476 2.81 -13.70 -0.82
N CYS A 477 1.93 -14.61 -1.24
CA CYS A 477 0.61 -14.30 -1.76
C CYS A 477 -0.47 -15.00 -0.91
N PRO A 478 -1.76 -14.62 -1.06
CA PRO A 478 -2.84 -15.22 -0.30
C PRO A 478 -2.90 -16.74 -0.42
N ASP A 479 -2.72 -17.29 -1.63
CA ASP A 479 -2.78 -18.74 -1.85
C ASP A 479 -1.70 -19.50 -1.07
N VAL A 480 -0.46 -18.99 -1.06
CA VAL A 480 0.65 -19.59 -0.28
C VAL A 480 0.36 -19.51 1.22
N PHE A 481 -0.10 -18.34 1.70
CA PHE A 481 -0.38 -18.13 3.12
C PHE A 481 -1.52 -19.03 3.61
N PHE A 482 -2.68 -19.01 2.96
CA PHE A 482 -3.82 -19.83 3.38
C PHE A 482 -3.54 -21.32 3.24
N SER A 483 -2.78 -21.75 2.22
CA SER A 483 -2.39 -23.16 2.11
C SER A 483 -1.50 -23.62 3.28
N LYS A 484 -0.67 -22.73 3.86
CA LYS A 484 0.08 -23.03 5.08
C LYS A 484 -0.83 -23.15 6.30
N LEU A 485 -1.85 -22.30 6.41
CA LEU A 485 -2.85 -22.41 7.49
C LEU A 485 -3.69 -23.69 7.36
N GLU A 486 -4.09 -24.05 6.15
CA GLU A 486 -4.91 -25.24 5.87
C GLU A 486 -4.24 -26.54 6.31
N ALA A 487 -2.91 -26.61 6.33
CA ALA A 487 -2.15 -27.78 6.79
C ALA A 487 -2.41 -28.12 8.27
N ASP A 488 -2.70 -27.11 9.10
CA ASP A 488 -2.94 -27.26 10.54
C ASP A 488 -4.41 -27.02 10.93
N SER A 489 -5.32 -27.03 9.95
CA SER A 489 -6.69 -26.53 10.15
C SER A 489 -7.51 -27.30 11.19
N SER A 490 -7.13 -28.55 11.50
CA SER A 490 -7.77 -29.34 12.56
C SER A 490 -7.62 -28.74 13.96
N LEU A 491 -6.68 -27.81 14.15
CA LEU A 491 -6.42 -27.13 15.43
C LEU A 491 -7.26 -25.87 15.62
N PHE A 492 -7.92 -25.37 14.56
CA PHE A 492 -8.57 -24.06 14.57
C PHE A 492 -9.95 -24.12 15.23
N CYS A 493 -10.30 -23.04 15.94
CA CYS A 493 -11.64 -22.86 16.48
C CYS A 493 -12.63 -22.50 15.38
N SER A 494 -13.93 -22.67 15.66
CA SER A 494 -15.01 -22.11 14.86
C SER A 494 -15.64 -20.90 15.56
N TRP A 495 -16.10 -19.94 14.77
CA TRP A 495 -17.00 -18.87 15.20
C TRP A 495 -18.27 -18.95 14.37
N SER A 496 -19.41 -19.19 15.02
CA SER A 496 -20.71 -19.30 14.34
C SER A 496 -21.51 -18.01 14.46
N GLY A 497 -22.05 -17.54 13.33
CA GLY A 497 -22.92 -16.37 13.28
C GLY A 497 -22.19 -15.10 12.82
N GLU A 498 -22.68 -13.95 13.30
CA GLU A 498 -22.21 -12.63 12.86
C GLU A 498 -20.79 -12.33 13.37
N LEU A 499 -19.99 -11.64 12.55
CA LEU A 499 -18.77 -10.98 13.01
C LEU A 499 -19.11 -9.50 13.25
N PHE A 500 -19.69 -9.25 14.42
CA PHE A 500 -20.14 -7.92 14.82
C PHE A 500 -18.95 -7.00 15.11
N LEU A 501 -18.97 -5.80 14.52
CA LEU A 501 -18.02 -4.73 14.83
C LEU A 501 -18.67 -3.76 15.82
N GLU A 502 -18.07 -3.57 16.98
CA GLU A 502 -18.62 -2.69 18.03
C GLU A 502 -18.49 -1.20 17.73
N LEU A 503 -17.71 -0.86 16.70
CA LEU A 503 -17.40 0.49 16.25
C LEU A 503 -18.23 0.85 15.00
N HIS A 504 -18.45 2.15 14.77
CA HIS A 504 -19.12 2.71 13.58
C HIS A 504 -20.61 2.37 13.41
N ASN A 505 -21.34 1.98 14.47
CA ASN A 505 -22.77 1.68 14.40
C ASN A 505 -23.67 2.82 13.87
N GLY A 506 -23.22 4.08 13.92
CA GLY A 506 -23.94 5.21 13.32
C GLY A 506 -24.07 5.12 11.79
N THR A 507 -23.23 4.31 11.14
CA THR A 507 -23.25 4.07 9.69
C THR A 507 -24.53 3.41 9.21
N TYR A 508 -25.25 2.68 10.07
CA TYR A 508 -26.54 2.07 9.75
C TYR A 508 -27.65 3.11 9.50
N THR A 509 -27.55 4.31 10.08
CA THR A 509 -28.62 5.33 10.00
C THR A 509 -28.23 6.56 9.19
N THR A 510 -26.95 6.96 9.20
CA THR A 510 -26.47 8.12 8.42
C THR A 510 -26.71 7.93 6.93
N GLN A 511 -26.80 9.01 6.15
CA GLN A 511 -27.06 8.97 4.70
C GLN A 511 -28.32 8.14 4.35
N ALA A 512 -29.41 8.34 5.11
CA ALA A 512 -30.65 7.59 4.97
C ALA A 512 -31.26 7.63 3.55
N GLN A 513 -31.14 8.78 2.85
CA GLN A 513 -31.64 8.92 1.49
C GLN A 513 -30.90 8.01 0.49
N ILE A 514 -29.58 7.89 0.62
CA ILE A 514 -28.77 6.98 -0.21
C ILE A 514 -29.17 5.52 0.07
N LYS A 515 -29.35 5.16 1.35
CA LYS A 515 -29.78 3.81 1.74
C LYS A 515 -31.17 3.46 1.20
N LEU A 516 -32.12 4.40 1.29
CA LEU A 516 -33.45 4.24 0.71
C LEU A 516 -33.37 4.07 -0.81
N GLY A 517 -32.60 4.93 -1.49
CA GLY A 517 -32.39 4.84 -2.93
C GLY A 517 -31.78 3.50 -3.33
N ASN A 518 -30.73 3.05 -2.64
CA ASN A 518 -30.12 1.74 -2.87
C ASN A 518 -31.15 0.61 -2.71
N ARG A 519 -31.93 0.62 -1.64
CA ARG A 519 -32.95 -0.41 -1.41
C ARG A 519 -34.03 -0.41 -2.49
N GLN A 520 -34.45 0.76 -2.96
CA GLN A 520 -35.40 0.88 -4.07
C GLN A 520 -34.79 0.34 -5.37
N CYS A 521 -33.52 0.65 -5.65
CA CYS A 521 -32.79 0.11 -6.80
C CYS A 521 -32.70 -1.43 -6.74
N GLU A 522 -32.38 -2.02 -5.59
CA GLU A 522 -32.35 -3.48 -5.41
C GLU A 522 -33.69 -4.14 -5.77
N VAL A 523 -34.79 -3.57 -5.27
CA VAL A 523 -36.15 -4.08 -5.55
C VAL A 523 -36.51 -3.92 -7.03
N LEU A 524 -36.23 -2.75 -7.61
CA LEU A 524 -36.53 -2.48 -9.02
C LEU A 524 -35.71 -3.38 -9.96
N LEU A 525 -34.44 -3.63 -9.66
CA LEU A 525 -33.59 -4.53 -10.43
C LEU A 525 -34.10 -5.97 -10.33
N HIS A 526 -34.41 -6.43 -9.13
CA HIS A 526 -35.05 -7.74 -8.93
C HIS A 526 -36.33 -7.88 -9.78
N ASP A 527 -37.26 -6.92 -9.67
CA ASP A 527 -38.53 -6.98 -10.38
C ASP A 527 -38.35 -6.91 -11.90
N ALA A 528 -37.41 -6.09 -12.37
CA ALA A 528 -37.07 -5.97 -13.78
C ALA A 528 -36.50 -7.27 -14.35
N GLU A 529 -35.61 -7.95 -13.62
CA GLU A 529 -35.04 -9.23 -14.05
C GLU A 529 -36.08 -10.35 -14.05
N VAL A 530 -36.93 -10.42 -13.02
CA VAL A 530 -38.03 -11.39 -12.95
C VAL A 530 -39.02 -11.17 -14.10
N ALA A 531 -39.48 -9.93 -14.31
CA ALA A 531 -40.41 -9.60 -15.39
C ALA A 531 -39.79 -9.88 -16.77
N SER A 532 -38.52 -9.53 -16.98
CA SER A 532 -37.80 -9.81 -18.23
C SER A 532 -37.63 -11.31 -18.46
N SER A 533 -37.37 -12.09 -17.41
CA SER A 533 -37.26 -13.56 -17.51
C SER A 533 -38.60 -14.21 -17.87
N LEU A 534 -39.70 -13.74 -17.25
CA LEU A 534 -41.05 -14.19 -17.60
C LEU A 534 -41.43 -13.82 -19.03
N ALA A 535 -41.06 -12.63 -19.50
CA ALA A 535 -41.28 -12.19 -20.88
C ALA A 535 -40.51 -13.07 -21.89
N LEU A 536 -39.25 -13.41 -21.60
CA LEU A 536 -38.44 -14.31 -22.40
C LEU A 536 -39.08 -15.71 -22.52
N CYS A 537 -39.57 -16.27 -21.40
CA CYS A 537 -40.30 -17.54 -21.42
C CYS A 537 -41.63 -17.44 -22.18
N ARG A 538 -42.30 -16.28 -22.09
CA ARG A 538 -43.51 -15.83 -22.80
C ARG A 538 -43.40 -15.88 -24.33
N ASN A 539 -42.35 -15.26 -24.81
CA ASN A 539 -42.22 -14.84 -26.19
C ASN A 539 -40.78 -15.02 -26.64
N SER A 540 -40.56 -16.02 -27.51
CA SER A 540 -39.22 -16.29 -28.09
C SER A 540 -38.62 -15.13 -28.89
N ALA A 541 -39.43 -14.14 -29.31
CA ALA A 541 -38.95 -12.93 -29.98
C ALA A 541 -38.51 -11.83 -28.98
N PHE A 542 -38.85 -11.94 -27.69
CA PHE A 542 -38.39 -11.01 -26.67
C PHE A 542 -36.91 -11.27 -26.38
N GLN A 543 -36.08 -10.23 -26.45
CA GLN A 543 -34.66 -10.31 -26.10
C GLN A 543 -34.47 -9.85 -24.66
N TYR A 544 -33.93 -10.72 -23.82
CA TYR A 544 -33.59 -10.36 -22.44
C TYR A 544 -32.51 -9.26 -22.44
N PRO A 545 -32.72 -8.13 -21.74
CA PRO A 545 -31.86 -6.95 -21.83
C PRO A 545 -30.57 -7.11 -21.01
N SER A 546 -29.80 -8.16 -21.28
CA SER A 546 -28.63 -8.60 -20.50
C SER A 546 -27.60 -7.47 -20.31
N SER A 547 -27.21 -6.80 -21.40
CA SER A 547 -26.19 -5.75 -21.36
C SER A 547 -26.63 -4.54 -20.54
N ARG A 548 -27.90 -4.15 -20.66
CA ARG A 548 -28.44 -3.01 -19.92
C ARG A 548 -28.59 -3.32 -18.44
N LEU A 549 -29.02 -4.53 -18.09
CA LEU A 549 -29.10 -4.96 -16.69
C LEU A 549 -27.71 -5.08 -16.06
N GLN A 550 -26.72 -5.59 -16.81
CA GLN A 550 -25.33 -5.64 -16.35
C GLN A 550 -24.71 -4.25 -16.14
N GLU A 551 -25.12 -3.24 -16.90
CA GLU A 551 -24.68 -1.85 -16.70
C GLU A 551 -25.36 -1.19 -15.48
N LEU A 552 -26.60 -1.59 -15.17
CA LEU A 552 -27.35 -1.05 -14.03
C LEU A 552 -26.93 -1.66 -12.70
N TRP A 553 -26.51 -2.94 -12.71
CA TRP A 553 -25.86 -3.61 -11.59
C TRP A 553 -24.42 -3.12 -11.42
#